data_AF-A0A1S3GUV8-F1
#
_entry.id   AF-A0A1S3GUV8-F1
#
_cell.length_a   1.000
_cell.length_b   1.000
_cell.length_c   1.000
_cell.angle_alpha   90.00
_cell.angle_beta   90.00
_cell.angle_gamma   90.00
#
_symmetry.space_group_name_H-M   'P 1'
#
loop_
_entity.id
_entity.type
_entity.pdbx_description
1 polymer ?
#
loop_
_entity_poly.entity_id
_entity_poly.type
_entity_poly.pdbx_seq_one_letter_code
_entity_poly.pdbx_strand_id
1 'polypeptide(L)'
;RLPREKPLPRPRPLTRWQQFARLKGIRPRKKTNLVWDDASGQWRRRWGYQRARDDTKEWLIEVPGGADPLEDQFAKRMEAKKERVAKNELNRLRNLARAHKQQLPSAAGLRPTGHQSKEELGRAMHVAKVSTASLGRFQERLPKEKAPRGAGKKRKFQPLFGDFAAEKKSQLELLRVMNSKKPQLDVTRATNKQMREEDQEEAAKRRKMSQKSKRKGGRQGPGGKRKGGGSGPPKRKGGLGGKMHSRQPGAGGKRKGGQQQGGKGRK
;
A
#
# COMPACT_ATOMS: atom_id res chain seq x y z
N ARG A 1 16.59 25.29 22.21
CA ARG A 1 15.30 24.60 21.90
C ARG A 1 15.58 23.10 21.84
N LEU A 2 15.00 22.30 22.73
CA LEU A 2 15.30 20.86 22.84
C LEU A 2 14.48 20.03 21.85
N PRO A 3 15.03 18.94 21.27
CA PRO A 3 14.28 18.05 20.39
C PRO A 3 13.26 17.23 21.18
N ARG A 4 12.12 16.92 20.54
CA ARG A 4 11.11 16.01 21.11
C ARG A 4 11.56 14.56 20.97
N GLU A 5 11.33 13.75 22.00
CA GLU A 5 11.56 12.30 21.97
C GLU A 5 10.72 11.62 20.88
N LYS A 6 9.44 12.00 20.77
CA LYS A 6 8.50 11.42 19.81
C LYS A 6 8.13 12.42 18.73
N PRO A 7 8.03 11.97 17.46
CA PRO A 7 7.59 12.82 16.37
C PRO A 7 6.15 13.27 16.62
N LEU A 8 5.77 14.35 15.94
CA LEU A 8 4.38 14.80 15.95
C LEU A 8 3.47 13.66 15.45
N PRO A 9 2.31 13.42 16.10
CA PRO A 9 1.38 12.41 15.64
C PRO A 9 0.93 12.75 14.22
N ARG A 10 1.00 11.75 13.33
CA ARG A 10 0.53 11.92 11.95
C ARG A 10 -0.98 12.22 11.95
N PRO A 11 -1.47 13.07 11.04
CA PRO A 11 -2.89 13.32 10.92
C PRO A 11 -3.62 12.01 10.62
N ARG A 12 -4.77 11.79 11.28
CA ARG A 12 -5.56 10.58 11.10
C ARG A 12 -6.05 10.50 9.64
N PRO A 13 -5.87 9.36 8.95
CA PRO A 13 -6.44 9.19 7.62
C PRO A 13 -7.96 9.25 7.68
N LEU A 14 -8.58 9.82 6.64
CA LEU A 14 -10.04 9.95 6.55
C LEU A 14 -10.68 8.56 6.45
N THR A 15 -11.71 8.30 7.28
CA THR A 15 -12.50 7.06 7.20
C THR A 15 -13.35 7.03 5.93
N ARG A 16 -13.82 5.85 5.52
CA ARG A 16 -14.68 5.72 4.32
C ARG A 16 -15.93 6.61 4.40
N TRP A 17 -16.55 6.70 5.58
CA TRP A 17 -17.71 7.56 5.79
C TRP A 17 -17.36 9.05 5.73
N GLN A 18 -16.21 9.46 6.29
CA GLN A 18 -15.76 10.86 6.19
C GLN A 18 -15.43 11.26 4.75
N GLN A 19 -14.82 10.35 3.98
CA GLN A 19 -14.60 10.55 2.54
C GLN A 19 -15.93 10.75 1.81
N PHE A 20 -16.91 9.87 2.06
CA PHE A 20 -18.25 9.98 1.49
C PHE A 20 -18.97 11.28 1.91
N ALA A 21 -18.94 11.62 3.19
CA ALA A 21 -19.54 12.84 3.72
C ALA A 21 -18.92 14.10 3.09
N ARG A 22 -17.59 14.13 2.91
CA ARG A 22 -16.91 15.23 2.21
C ARG A 22 -17.31 15.31 0.74
N LEU A 23 -17.42 14.18 0.05
CA LEU A 23 -17.86 14.13 -1.36
C LEU A 23 -19.32 14.58 -1.53
N LYS A 24 -20.18 14.24 -0.57
CA LYS A 24 -21.60 14.63 -0.57
C LYS A 24 -21.88 15.97 0.11
N GLY A 25 -20.85 16.66 0.64
CA GLY A 25 -21.02 17.91 1.36
C GLY A 25 -21.80 17.80 2.68
N ILE A 26 -21.89 16.59 3.26
CA ILE A 26 -22.60 16.36 4.52
C ILE A 26 -21.77 16.96 5.66
N ARG A 27 -22.26 18.06 6.24
CA ARG A 27 -21.62 18.74 7.37
C ARG A 27 -22.00 18.05 8.69
N PRO A 28 -21.05 17.85 9.63
CA PRO A 28 -21.37 17.32 10.95
C PRO A 28 -22.28 18.29 11.71
N ARG A 29 -23.36 17.78 12.32
CA ARG A 29 -24.26 18.54 13.18
C ARG A 29 -24.05 18.12 14.63
N LYS A 30 -24.07 19.09 15.56
CA LYS A 30 -24.06 18.80 17.01
C LYS A 30 -25.43 18.22 17.38
N LYS A 31 -25.43 17.12 18.12
CA LYS A 31 -26.65 16.50 18.66
C LYS A 31 -26.63 16.64 20.18
N THR A 32 -27.75 17.06 20.76
CA THR A 32 -27.93 17.12 22.22
C THR A 32 -28.09 15.72 22.80
N ASN A 33 -27.72 15.59 24.09
CA ASN A 33 -27.90 14.36 24.84
C ASN A 33 -29.38 14.16 25.22
N LEU A 34 -30.10 15.22 25.58
CA LEU A 34 -31.51 15.11 25.94
C LEU A 34 -32.41 15.12 24.70
N VAL A 35 -33.43 14.27 24.73
CA VAL A 35 -34.48 14.08 23.73
C VAL A 35 -35.81 14.01 24.49
N TRP A 36 -36.79 14.76 24.03
CA TRP A 36 -38.15 14.71 24.58
C TRP A 36 -38.76 13.32 24.30
N ASP A 37 -39.31 12.71 25.34
CA ASP A 37 -39.93 11.39 25.27
C ASP A 37 -41.44 11.53 25.50
N ASP A 38 -42.22 11.51 24.41
CA ASP A 38 -43.66 11.79 24.41
C ASP A 38 -44.44 10.88 25.36
N ALA A 39 -44.04 9.61 25.47
CA ALA A 39 -44.69 8.63 26.35
C ALA A 39 -44.55 8.96 27.84
N SER A 40 -43.49 9.67 28.24
CA SER A 40 -43.23 10.03 29.63
C SER A 40 -43.44 11.52 29.93
N GLY A 41 -43.61 12.35 28.90
CA GLY A 41 -43.69 13.80 29.02
C GLY A 41 -42.45 14.43 29.66
N GLN A 42 -41.28 13.80 29.51
CA GLN A 42 -40.03 14.24 30.15
C GLN A 42 -38.86 14.27 29.16
N TRP A 43 -37.88 15.14 29.43
CA TRP A 43 -36.61 15.14 28.72
C TRP A 43 -35.72 13.99 29.21
N ARG A 44 -35.52 13.00 28.35
CA ARG A 44 -34.70 11.83 28.64
C ARG A 44 -33.41 11.80 27.85
N ARG A 45 -32.44 11.01 28.30
CA ARG A 45 -31.16 10.86 27.60
C ARG A 45 -31.36 10.10 26.29
N ARG A 46 -30.59 10.42 25.26
CA ARG A 46 -30.64 9.74 23.95
C ARG A 46 -30.13 8.29 24.03
N TRP A 47 -29.23 8.02 24.96
CA TRP A 47 -28.62 6.71 25.20
C TRP A 47 -28.28 6.59 26.69
N GLY A 48 -28.12 5.36 27.18
CA GLY A 48 -27.83 5.06 28.58
C GLY A 48 -29.07 4.63 29.38
N TYR A 49 -28.99 4.81 30.71
CA TYR A 49 -30.08 4.50 31.64
C TYR A 49 -31.29 5.42 31.39
N GLN A 50 -32.50 4.85 31.42
CA GLN A 50 -33.77 5.55 31.17
C GLN A 50 -33.74 6.41 29.89
N ARG A 51 -33.22 5.84 28.79
CA ARG A 51 -33.14 6.54 27.51
C ARG A 51 -34.53 6.81 26.93
N ALA A 52 -34.67 7.89 26.18
CA ALA A 52 -35.82 8.13 25.33
C ALA A 52 -35.93 7.00 24.28
N ARG A 53 -37.15 6.58 23.95
CA ARG A 53 -37.44 5.48 22.99
C ARG A 53 -36.72 4.19 23.36
N ASP A 54 -37.10 3.60 24.49
CA ASP A 54 -36.52 2.35 24.97
C ASP A 54 -37.30 1.12 24.49
N ASP A 55 -36.91 0.61 23.32
CA ASP A 55 -37.55 -0.53 22.65
C ASP A 55 -37.56 -1.84 23.47
N THR A 56 -36.85 -1.91 24.62
CA THR A 56 -36.80 -3.12 25.47
C THR A 56 -37.92 -3.19 26.51
N LYS A 57 -38.66 -2.10 26.72
CA LYS A 57 -39.77 -2.05 27.69
C LYS A 57 -41.13 -2.23 27.02
N GLU A 58 -41.15 -2.41 25.70
CA GLU A 58 -42.37 -2.75 24.97
C GLU A 58 -42.81 -4.15 25.38
N TRP A 59 -44.00 -4.25 25.96
CA TRP A 59 -44.60 -5.52 26.39
C TRP A 59 -45.34 -6.23 25.24
N LEU A 60 -45.64 -5.50 24.16
CA LEU A 60 -46.33 -5.99 22.98
C LEU A 60 -45.61 -5.50 21.72
N ILE A 61 -45.41 -6.42 20.77
CA ILE A 61 -44.90 -6.12 19.43
C ILE A 61 -45.92 -6.62 18.42
N GLU A 62 -46.37 -5.74 17.54
CA GLU A 62 -47.20 -6.12 16.40
C GLU A 62 -46.40 -6.99 15.43
N VAL A 63 -46.92 -8.17 15.12
CA VAL A 63 -46.34 -9.07 14.11
C VAL A 63 -46.74 -8.53 12.72
N PRO A 64 -45.78 -8.23 11.83
CA PRO A 64 -46.10 -7.81 10.47
C PRO A 64 -46.90 -8.91 9.75
N GLY A 65 -47.97 -8.55 9.02
CA GLY A 65 -48.92 -9.50 8.41
C GLY A 65 -48.37 -10.47 7.35
N GLY A 66 -47.06 -10.48 7.11
CA GLY A 66 -46.36 -11.45 6.24
C GLY A 66 -45.17 -12.13 6.92
N ALA A 67 -45.02 -11.99 8.24
CA ALA A 67 -44.02 -12.73 9.02
C ALA A 67 -44.54 -14.12 9.40
N ASP A 68 -43.62 -15.05 9.61
CA ASP A 68 -43.95 -16.40 10.10
C ASP A 68 -44.58 -16.29 11.50
N PRO A 69 -45.82 -16.80 11.71
CA PRO A 69 -46.49 -16.76 13.01
C PRO A 69 -45.73 -17.44 14.15
N LEU A 70 -44.78 -18.33 13.84
CA LEU A 70 -43.96 -19.05 14.83
C LEU A 70 -42.66 -18.33 15.20
N GLU A 71 -42.31 -17.21 14.54
CA GLU A 71 -41.06 -16.49 14.78
C GLU A 71 -41.20 -15.47 15.92
N ASP A 72 -40.35 -15.60 16.95
CA ASP A 72 -40.27 -14.64 18.06
C ASP A 72 -39.71 -13.29 17.57
N GLN A 73 -40.59 -12.28 17.52
CA GLN A 73 -40.24 -10.93 17.08
C GLN A 73 -39.27 -10.22 18.05
N PHE A 74 -39.28 -10.56 19.35
CA PHE A 74 -38.32 -10.01 20.30
C PHE A 74 -36.92 -10.53 20.02
N ALA A 75 -36.76 -11.86 19.84
CA ALA A 75 -35.49 -12.48 19.45
C ALA A 75 -34.95 -11.87 18.16
N LYS A 76 -35.78 -11.76 17.13
CA LYS A 76 -35.42 -11.15 15.84
C LYS A 76 -34.91 -9.72 15.97
N ARG A 77 -35.58 -8.88 16.77
CA ARG A 77 -35.13 -7.51 17.05
C ARG A 77 -33.78 -7.48 17.75
N MET A 78 -33.56 -8.37 18.71
CA MET A 78 -32.30 -8.49 19.45
C MET A 78 -31.16 -8.96 18.55
N GLU A 79 -31.40 -9.93 17.68
CA GLU A 79 -30.44 -10.38 16.68
C GLU A 79 -30.11 -9.27 15.67
N ALA A 80 -31.12 -8.60 15.11
CA ALA A 80 -30.91 -7.47 14.21
C ALA A 80 -30.11 -6.33 14.87
N LYS A 81 -30.26 -6.11 16.18
CA LYS A 81 -29.44 -5.17 16.94
C LYS A 81 -27.98 -5.67 17.05
N LYS A 82 -27.77 -6.93 17.44
CA LYS A 82 -26.43 -7.55 17.50
C LYS A 82 -25.71 -7.48 16.16
N GLU A 83 -26.40 -7.80 15.06
CA GLU A 83 -25.87 -7.71 13.70
C GLU A 83 -25.47 -6.29 13.31
N ARG A 84 -26.32 -5.29 13.60
CA ARG A 84 -25.98 -3.87 13.35
C ARG A 84 -24.74 -3.44 14.12
N VAL A 85 -24.61 -3.87 15.38
CA VAL A 85 -23.43 -3.60 16.21
C VAL A 85 -22.20 -4.30 15.64
N ALA A 86 -22.30 -5.59 15.30
CA ALA A 86 -21.22 -6.36 14.70
C ALA A 86 -20.76 -5.78 13.35
N LYS A 87 -21.70 -5.36 12.50
CA LYS A 87 -21.41 -4.67 11.23
C LYS A 87 -20.68 -3.34 11.44
N ASN A 88 -21.03 -2.59 12.49
CA ASN A 88 -20.33 -1.36 12.83
C ASN A 88 -18.88 -1.65 13.26
N GLU A 89 -18.66 -2.62 14.16
CA GLU A 89 -17.31 -2.99 14.60
C GLU A 89 -16.47 -3.54 13.45
N LEU A 90 -17.06 -4.37 12.59
CA LEU A 90 -16.40 -4.86 11.38
C LEU A 90 -16.00 -3.71 10.45
N ASN A 91 -16.85 -2.69 10.28
CA ASN A 91 -16.50 -1.50 9.49
C ASN A 91 -15.40 -0.67 10.17
N ARG A 92 -15.39 -0.57 11.50
CA ARG A 92 -14.31 0.05 12.27
C ARG A 92 -12.99 -0.68 12.04
N LEU A 93 -12.97 -2.02 12.18
CA LEU A 93 -11.80 -2.85 11.90
C LEU A 93 -11.31 -2.71 10.46
N ARG A 94 -12.21 -2.66 9.47
CA ARG A 94 -11.84 -2.38 8.07
C ARG A 94 -11.23 -0.99 7.89
N ASN A 95 -11.69 0.02 8.61
CA ASN A 95 -11.11 1.37 8.53
C ASN A 95 -9.74 1.44 9.22
N LEU A 96 -9.59 0.79 10.38
CA LEU A 96 -8.29 0.63 11.05
C LEU A 96 -7.32 -0.12 10.16
N ALA A 97 -7.73 -1.25 9.58
CA ALA A 97 -6.92 -2.01 8.64
C ALA A 97 -6.49 -1.15 7.45
N ARG A 98 -7.35 -0.30 6.87
CA ARG A 98 -6.93 0.63 5.80
C ARG A 98 -5.92 1.68 6.27
N ALA A 99 -6.09 2.20 7.48
CA ALA A 99 -5.15 3.15 8.09
C ALA A 99 -3.78 2.50 8.36
N HIS A 100 -3.78 1.25 8.83
CA HIS A 100 -2.57 0.48 9.17
C HIS A 100 -1.95 -0.29 8.01
N LYS A 101 -2.69 -0.64 6.93
CA LYS A 101 -2.17 -1.32 5.72
C LYS A 101 -1.18 -0.41 4.96
N GLN A 102 -1.13 0.88 5.29
CA GLN A 102 -0.06 1.77 4.86
C GLN A 102 1.27 1.53 5.59
N GLN A 103 1.29 0.71 6.65
CA GLN A 103 2.44 0.47 7.54
C GLN A 103 2.78 -1.01 7.81
N LEU A 104 1.90 -1.98 7.50
CA LEU A 104 2.23 -3.40 7.68
C LEU A 104 2.47 -4.11 6.33
N PRO A 105 3.64 -4.76 6.12
CA PRO A 105 3.76 -5.75 5.07
C PRO A 105 2.77 -6.87 5.39
N SER A 106 1.85 -7.11 4.45
CA SER A 106 0.78 -8.11 4.46
C SER A 106 1.20 -9.46 5.08
N ALA A 107 1.03 -9.59 6.39
CA ALA A 107 1.23 -10.83 7.15
C ALA A 107 -0.09 -11.57 7.44
N ALA A 108 -1.20 -11.12 6.84
CA ALA A 108 -2.48 -11.83 6.84
C ALA A 108 -2.77 -12.29 5.40
N GLY A 109 -2.04 -13.33 4.97
CA GLY A 109 -2.35 -14.07 3.76
C GLY A 109 -3.65 -14.87 3.92
N LEU A 110 -4.23 -15.24 2.77
CA LEU A 110 -5.30 -16.23 2.59
C LEU A 110 -6.77 -15.79 2.78
N ARG A 111 -7.14 -14.54 2.46
CA ARG A 111 -8.54 -14.27 2.09
C ARG A 111 -8.63 -13.62 0.70
N PRO A 112 -9.05 -14.36 -0.34
CA PRO A 112 -9.26 -13.78 -1.65
C PRO A 112 -10.45 -12.81 -1.55
N THR A 113 -10.13 -11.53 -1.46
CA THR A 113 -11.13 -10.48 -1.62
C THR A 113 -11.03 -9.98 -3.06
N GLY A 114 -11.93 -10.47 -3.92
CA GLY A 114 -12.24 -10.01 -5.27
C GLY A 114 -11.04 -9.69 -6.19
N HIS A 115 -10.46 -8.51 -6.05
CA HIS A 115 -9.38 -8.03 -6.90
C HIS A 115 -8.05 -8.05 -6.16
N GLN A 116 -7.34 -9.18 -6.22
CA GLN A 116 -5.95 -9.24 -5.78
C GLN A 116 -5.09 -8.47 -6.77
N SER A 117 -4.26 -7.55 -6.29
CA SER A 117 -3.29 -6.88 -7.16
C SER A 117 -2.29 -7.90 -7.73
N LYS A 118 -1.72 -7.62 -8.91
CA LYS A 118 -0.69 -8.47 -9.53
C LYS A 118 0.46 -8.80 -8.57
N GLU A 119 0.80 -7.86 -7.69
CA GLU A 119 1.82 -8.03 -6.66
C GLU A 119 1.37 -8.95 -5.53
N GLU A 120 0.14 -8.82 -5.04
CA GLU A 120 -0.43 -9.71 -4.02
C GLU A 120 -0.53 -11.15 -4.55
N LEU A 121 -0.94 -11.32 -5.82
CA LEU A 121 -0.96 -12.62 -6.48
C LEU A 121 0.44 -13.23 -6.61
N GLY A 122 1.43 -12.45 -7.05
CA GLY A 122 2.82 -12.90 -7.14
C GLY A 122 3.42 -13.30 -5.78
N ARG A 123 3.07 -12.57 -4.71
CA ARG A 123 3.48 -12.91 -3.33
C ARG A 123 2.78 -14.19 -2.85
N ALA A 124 1.47 -14.33 -3.08
CA ALA A 124 0.72 -15.52 -2.72
C ALA A 124 1.25 -16.78 -3.43
N MET A 125 1.56 -16.68 -4.72
CA MET A 125 2.21 -17.75 -5.48
C MET A 125 3.57 -18.13 -4.88
N HIS A 126 4.37 -17.15 -4.48
CA HIS A 126 5.66 -17.41 -3.85
C HIS A 126 5.51 -18.11 -2.49
N VAL A 127 4.57 -17.65 -1.65
CA VAL A 127 4.25 -18.28 -0.35
C VAL A 127 3.80 -19.72 -0.56
N ALA A 128 2.82 -19.97 -1.44
CA ALA A 128 2.32 -21.32 -1.71
C ALA A 128 3.43 -22.30 -2.14
N LYS A 129 4.38 -21.84 -2.96
CA LYS A 129 5.53 -22.65 -3.39
C LYS A 129 6.51 -22.97 -2.28
N VAL A 130 6.82 -21.98 -1.44
CA VAL A 130 7.72 -22.17 -0.30
C VAL A 130 7.04 -22.99 0.81
N SER A 131 5.73 -22.90 0.95
CA SER A 131 4.95 -23.65 1.95
C SER A 131 4.81 -25.15 1.66
N THR A 132 5.27 -25.64 0.50
CA THR A 132 5.28 -27.08 0.26
C THR A 132 6.45 -27.74 0.99
N ALA A 133 6.29 -28.97 1.49
CA ALA A 133 7.31 -29.69 2.25
C ALA A 133 8.69 -29.75 1.55
N SER A 134 8.70 -29.77 0.21
CA SER A 134 9.91 -29.75 -0.60
C SER A 134 10.35 -28.36 -1.07
N LEU A 135 9.81 -27.28 -0.48
CA LEU A 135 10.13 -25.88 -0.78
C LEU A 135 10.01 -25.50 -2.27
N GLY A 136 9.15 -26.15 -3.04
CA GLY A 136 9.03 -25.87 -4.48
C GLY A 136 10.01 -26.65 -5.37
N ARG A 137 10.76 -27.63 -4.83
CA ARG A 137 11.77 -28.40 -5.58
C ARG A 137 11.17 -29.45 -6.50
N PHE A 138 10.09 -30.11 -6.08
CA PHE A 138 9.46 -31.21 -6.84
C PHE A 138 8.16 -30.81 -7.52
N GLN A 139 7.78 -29.53 -7.45
CA GLN A 139 6.58 -29.00 -8.10
C GLN A 139 6.91 -28.61 -9.54
N GLU A 140 6.16 -29.13 -10.50
CA GLU A 140 6.29 -28.77 -11.91
C GLU A 140 6.08 -27.26 -12.12
N ARG A 141 6.87 -26.68 -13.03
CA ARG A 141 6.82 -25.24 -13.35
C ARG A 141 6.11 -25.05 -14.66
N LEU A 142 5.19 -24.08 -14.71
CA LEU A 142 4.57 -23.70 -15.98
C LEU A 142 5.64 -23.15 -16.94
N PRO A 143 5.52 -23.37 -18.26
CA PRO A 143 6.57 -23.09 -19.25
C PRO A 143 6.99 -21.62 -19.38
N LYS A 144 6.24 -20.67 -18.79
CA LYS A 144 6.57 -19.22 -18.76
C LYS A 144 6.65 -18.67 -17.33
N GLU A 145 6.74 -19.53 -16.33
CA GLU A 145 6.82 -19.10 -14.96
C GLU A 145 8.23 -18.63 -14.60
N LYS A 146 8.34 -17.41 -14.05
CA LYS A 146 9.62 -16.89 -13.58
C LYS A 146 10.09 -17.69 -12.37
N ALA A 147 11.32 -18.21 -12.42
CA ALA A 147 11.91 -18.89 -11.28
C ALA A 147 11.91 -17.97 -10.05
N PRO A 148 11.54 -18.47 -8.85
CA PRO A 148 11.55 -17.67 -7.64
C PRO A 148 13.00 -17.33 -7.29
N ARG A 149 13.43 -16.12 -7.65
CA ARG A 149 14.67 -15.54 -7.11
C ARG A 149 14.34 -15.15 -5.67
N GLY A 150 14.88 -15.89 -4.71
CA GLY A 150 14.61 -15.65 -3.28
C GLY A 150 14.74 -14.16 -2.97
N ALA A 151 13.67 -13.57 -2.43
CA ALA A 151 13.49 -12.12 -2.30
C ALA A 151 14.33 -11.49 -1.15
N GLY A 152 15.52 -12.05 -0.88
CA GLY A 152 16.40 -11.62 0.19
C GLY A 152 17.81 -11.33 -0.31
N LYS A 153 18.43 -10.27 0.20
CA LYS A 153 19.86 -10.03 0.05
C LYS A 153 20.60 -11.11 0.84
N LYS A 154 21.00 -12.20 0.17
CA LYS A 154 21.80 -13.25 0.79
C LYS A 154 23.12 -12.64 1.26
N ARG A 155 23.44 -12.77 2.54
CA ARG A 155 24.76 -12.40 3.08
C ARG A 155 25.78 -13.35 2.44
N LYS A 156 26.80 -12.79 1.80
CA LYS A 156 28.00 -13.55 1.43
C LYS A 156 28.90 -13.53 2.66
N PHE A 157 29.05 -14.68 3.33
CA PHE A 157 30.02 -14.80 4.41
C PHE A 157 31.42 -14.84 3.79
N GLN A 158 32.38 -14.13 4.37
CA GLN A 158 33.76 -14.28 3.97
C GLN A 158 34.29 -15.63 4.51
N PRO A 159 35.18 -16.32 3.77
CA PRO A 159 35.80 -17.55 4.26
C PRO A 159 36.61 -17.29 5.55
N LEU A 160 36.72 -18.28 6.44
CA LEU A 160 37.40 -18.14 7.73
C LEU A 160 38.92 -17.92 7.60
N PHE A 161 39.54 -18.48 6.56
CA PHE A 161 40.98 -18.37 6.29
C PHE A 161 41.21 -17.66 4.94
N GLY A 162 40.80 -16.40 4.86
CA GLY A 162 40.83 -15.59 3.64
C GLY A 162 42.02 -14.61 3.54
N ASP A 163 41.80 -13.50 2.84
CA ASP A 163 42.77 -12.43 2.59
C ASP A 163 43.07 -11.61 3.86
N PHE A 164 44.23 -11.87 4.48
CA PHE A 164 44.71 -11.19 5.69
C PHE A 164 44.85 -9.66 5.52
N ALA A 165 45.13 -9.17 4.31
CA ALA A 165 45.25 -7.74 4.07
C ALA A 165 43.89 -7.04 4.14
N ALA A 166 42.84 -7.68 3.60
CA ALA A 166 41.46 -7.21 3.69
C ALA A 166 40.95 -7.25 5.15
N GLU A 167 41.30 -8.29 5.91
CA GLU A 167 40.96 -8.40 7.33
C GLU A 167 41.61 -7.29 8.17
N LYS A 168 42.93 -7.09 8.02
CA LYS A 168 43.67 -6.00 8.68
C LYS A 168 43.09 -4.63 8.34
N LYS A 169 42.71 -4.40 7.08
CA LYS A 169 42.07 -3.14 6.66
C LYS A 169 40.72 -2.95 7.36
N SER A 170 39.87 -3.98 7.42
CA SER A 170 38.59 -3.93 8.12
C SER A 170 38.75 -3.66 9.62
N GLN A 171 39.78 -4.25 10.24
CA GLN A 171 40.10 -4.03 11.66
C GLN A 171 40.57 -2.58 11.91
N LEU A 172 41.45 -2.04 11.06
CA LEU A 172 41.89 -0.64 11.16
C LEU A 172 40.75 0.35 10.90
N GLU A 173 39.84 0.03 9.98
CA GLU A 173 38.66 0.83 9.73
C GLU A 173 37.74 0.86 10.95
N LEU A 174 37.48 -0.30 11.58
CA LEU A 174 36.74 -0.39 12.85
C LEU A 174 37.39 0.45 13.97
N LEU A 175 38.72 0.39 14.11
CA LEU A 175 39.45 1.21 15.08
C LEU A 175 39.30 2.70 14.80
N ARG A 176 39.33 3.13 13.53
CA ARG A 176 39.07 4.53 13.15
C ARG A 176 37.65 4.93 13.52
N VAL A 177 36.65 4.06 13.31
CA VAL A 177 35.27 4.31 13.70
C VAL A 177 35.13 4.46 15.22
N MET A 178 35.76 3.57 15.99
CA MET A 178 35.71 3.60 17.46
C MET A 178 36.41 4.84 18.04
N ASN A 179 37.55 5.23 17.45
CA ASN A 179 38.28 6.43 17.88
C ASN A 179 37.57 7.72 17.47
N SER A 180 36.90 7.73 16.32
CA SER A 180 36.03 8.83 15.95
C SER A 180 34.74 8.73 16.75
N LYS A 181 34.62 9.50 17.85
CA LYS A 181 33.37 9.64 18.64
C LYS A 181 32.19 10.27 17.85
N LYS A 182 32.26 10.31 16.51
CA LYS A 182 31.27 10.88 15.59
C LYS A 182 30.52 9.73 14.91
N PRO A 183 29.18 9.79 14.81
CA PRO A 183 28.41 8.75 14.13
C PRO A 183 28.77 8.69 12.65
N GLN A 184 28.94 7.48 12.10
CA GLN A 184 29.17 7.28 10.67
C GLN A 184 27.94 7.75 9.87
N LEU A 185 28.13 8.78 9.05
CA LEU A 185 27.11 9.29 8.15
C LEU A 185 27.32 8.69 6.75
N ASP A 186 26.37 7.87 6.30
CA ASP A 186 26.34 7.39 4.91
C ASP A 186 25.84 8.53 4.00
N VAL A 187 26.79 9.38 3.60
CA VAL A 187 26.55 10.58 2.78
C VAL A 187 25.82 10.22 1.49
N THR A 188 26.20 9.10 0.85
CA THR A 188 25.57 8.57 -0.35
C THR A 188 24.11 8.18 -0.16
N ARG A 189 23.76 7.56 0.97
CA ARG A 189 22.36 7.23 1.26
C ARG A 189 21.55 8.47 1.61
N ALA A 190 22.15 9.45 2.29
CA ALA A 190 21.51 10.72 2.61
C ALA A 190 21.21 11.55 1.35
N THR A 191 22.17 11.70 0.44
CA THR A 191 21.98 12.42 -0.83
C THR A 191 20.99 11.72 -1.75
N ASN A 192 21.06 10.38 -1.87
CA ASN A 192 20.08 9.63 -2.66
C ASN A 192 18.66 9.74 -2.11
N LYS A 193 18.50 9.90 -0.80
CA LYS A 193 17.19 10.13 -0.17
C LYS A 193 16.67 11.52 -0.50
N GLN A 194 17.52 12.55 -0.41
CA GLN A 194 17.15 13.92 -0.76
C GLN A 194 16.77 14.06 -2.23
N MET A 195 17.59 13.55 -3.15
CA MET A 195 17.28 13.58 -4.59
C MET A 195 15.92 12.91 -4.90
N ARG A 196 15.60 11.80 -4.20
CA ARG A 196 14.33 11.10 -4.40
C ARG A 196 13.13 11.84 -3.83
N GLU A 197 13.31 12.60 -2.76
CA GLU A 197 12.28 13.47 -2.17
C GLU A 197 12.04 14.67 -3.10
N GLU A 198 13.11 15.30 -3.60
CA GLU A 198 13.05 16.38 -4.59
C GLU A 198 12.36 15.94 -5.89
N ASP A 199 12.74 14.80 -6.46
CA ASP A 199 12.10 14.23 -7.65
C ASP A 199 10.60 13.96 -7.44
N GLN A 200 10.20 13.47 -6.26
CA GLN A 200 8.80 13.24 -5.92
C GLN A 200 8.01 14.54 -5.80
N GLU A 201 8.62 15.56 -5.21
CA GLU A 201 8.02 16.89 -5.10
C GLU A 201 7.89 17.57 -6.45
N GLU A 202 8.91 17.47 -7.30
CA GLU A 202 8.86 17.97 -8.69
C GLU A 202 7.79 17.24 -9.50
N ALA A 203 7.72 15.91 -9.42
CA ALA A 203 6.68 15.13 -10.07
C ALA A 203 5.27 15.52 -9.57
N ALA A 204 5.11 15.81 -8.27
CA ALA A 204 3.86 16.28 -7.70
C ALA A 204 3.50 17.71 -8.17
N LYS A 205 4.48 18.61 -8.28
CA LYS A 205 4.33 19.97 -8.82
C LYS A 205 3.95 19.92 -10.30
N ARG A 206 4.64 19.12 -11.12
CA ARG A 206 4.32 18.90 -12.55
C ARG A 206 2.90 18.33 -12.72
N ARG A 207 2.50 17.37 -11.88
CA ARG A 207 1.12 16.84 -11.87
C ARG A 207 0.09 17.92 -11.53
N LYS A 208 0.33 18.76 -10.50
CA LYS A 208 -0.56 19.89 -10.16
C LYS A 208 -0.65 20.92 -11.30
N MET A 209 0.46 21.25 -11.95
CA MET A 209 0.49 22.18 -13.08
C MET A 209 -0.27 21.64 -14.29
N SER A 210 -0.12 20.35 -14.61
CA SER A 210 -0.87 19.70 -15.69
C SER A 210 -2.39 19.68 -15.45
N GLN A 211 -2.83 19.55 -14.19
CA GLN A 211 -4.24 19.63 -13.83
C GLN A 211 -4.79 21.07 -13.83
N LYS A 212 -3.94 22.07 -13.55
CA LYS A 212 -4.31 23.50 -13.63
C LYS A 212 -4.49 23.94 -15.09
N SER A 213 -3.65 23.47 -16.01
CA SER A 213 -3.78 23.79 -17.45
C SER A 213 -5.05 23.19 -18.06
N LYS A 214 -5.43 21.94 -17.69
CA LYS A 214 -6.70 21.33 -18.12
C LYS A 214 -7.97 22.03 -17.59
N ARG A 215 -7.87 22.85 -16.53
CA ARG A 215 -9.00 23.62 -15.98
C ARG A 215 -9.12 25.04 -16.53
N LYS A 216 -8.18 25.49 -17.38
CA LYS A 216 -8.13 26.86 -17.92
C LYS A 216 -8.32 26.92 -19.45
N GLY A 217 -8.88 25.86 -20.04
CA GLY A 217 -9.34 25.82 -21.43
C GLY A 217 -10.84 25.56 -21.48
N GLY A 218 -11.64 26.57 -21.14
CA GLY A 218 -13.10 26.48 -21.13
C GLY A 218 -13.72 27.84 -21.37
N ARG A 219 -13.89 28.21 -22.65
CA ARG A 219 -14.93 29.16 -23.07
C ARG A 219 -15.37 28.84 -24.51
N GLN A 220 -16.66 29.01 -24.73
CA GLN A 220 -17.45 28.45 -25.83
C GLN A 220 -17.26 29.16 -27.17
N GLY A 221 -17.56 28.43 -28.25
CA GLY A 221 -18.05 28.97 -29.52
C GLY A 221 -19.16 28.05 -30.05
N PRO A 222 -20.32 28.55 -30.52
CA PRO A 222 -21.48 27.75 -30.89
C PRO A 222 -21.49 27.37 -32.38
N GLY A 223 -22.22 26.30 -32.70
CA GLY A 223 -22.93 26.15 -33.99
C GLY A 223 -22.12 25.69 -35.20
N GLY A 224 -22.38 24.46 -35.66
CA GLY A 224 -21.87 23.97 -36.94
C GLY A 224 -22.26 22.53 -37.25
N LYS A 225 -23.55 22.31 -37.54
CA LYS A 225 -24.05 21.08 -38.18
C LYS A 225 -23.33 20.91 -39.53
N ARG A 226 -22.73 19.75 -39.81
CA ARG A 226 -22.76 19.09 -41.13
C ARG A 226 -22.29 17.63 -41.07
N LYS A 227 -22.94 16.86 -41.94
CA LYS A 227 -23.00 15.39 -42.11
C LYS A 227 -21.72 14.77 -42.70
N GLY A 228 -21.61 13.44 -42.51
CA GLY A 228 -20.91 12.47 -43.37
C GLY A 228 -19.46 12.27 -42.98
N GLY A 229 -18.88 11.08 -42.88
CA GLY A 229 -19.23 9.73 -43.29
C GLY A 229 -17.90 8.96 -43.39
N GLY A 230 -17.90 7.64 -43.28
CA GLY A 230 -16.78 6.84 -43.78
C GLY A 230 -15.71 6.42 -42.77
N SER A 231 -15.75 5.13 -42.47
CA SER A 231 -14.74 4.23 -41.93
C SER A 231 -13.31 4.38 -42.47
N GLY A 232 -12.32 4.16 -41.59
CA GLY A 232 -10.97 3.71 -41.97
C GLY A 232 -9.91 3.96 -40.90
N PRO A 233 -9.15 2.95 -40.42
CA PRO A 233 -8.07 3.16 -39.45
C PRO A 233 -6.79 3.60 -40.16
N PRO A 234 -6.04 4.63 -39.69
CA PRO A 234 -4.80 5.02 -40.34
C PRO A 234 -3.67 4.03 -40.00
N LYS A 235 -3.07 3.51 -41.07
CA LYS A 235 -1.82 2.74 -41.09
C LYS A 235 -0.65 3.53 -40.49
N ARG A 236 0.24 2.75 -39.88
CA ARG A 236 1.60 3.07 -39.45
C ARG A 236 2.45 3.66 -40.59
N LYS A 237 3.17 4.74 -40.29
CA LYS A 237 4.54 5.08 -40.76
C LYS A 237 5.26 5.59 -39.50
N GLY A 238 6.43 5.12 -39.08
CA GLY A 238 7.58 4.72 -39.88
C GLY A 238 8.43 5.96 -40.15
N GLY A 239 9.32 6.30 -39.21
CA GLY A 239 10.20 7.47 -39.28
C GLY A 239 11.29 7.40 -38.23
N LEU A 240 12.47 6.94 -38.68
CA LEU A 240 13.79 7.01 -38.05
C LEU A 240 14.07 8.46 -37.59
N GLY A 241 14.84 8.78 -36.56
CA GLY A 241 16.12 8.26 -36.11
C GLY A 241 16.87 9.47 -35.55
N GLY A 242 17.46 9.37 -34.37
CA GLY A 242 18.11 10.50 -33.71
C GLY A 242 18.85 10.06 -32.46
N LYS A 243 19.94 9.31 -32.67
CA LYS A 243 20.97 8.99 -31.67
C LYS A 243 21.67 10.28 -31.25
N MET A 244 21.77 10.56 -29.95
CA MET A 244 22.97 11.16 -29.38
C MET A 244 23.33 10.43 -28.09
N HIS A 245 24.55 9.88 -28.12
CA HIS A 245 25.23 9.21 -27.03
C HIS A 245 25.96 10.24 -26.17
N SER A 246 25.95 10.06 -24.85
CA SER A 246 27.02 10.54 -23.98
C SER A 246 27.34 9.44 -22.96
N ARG A 247 28.18 8.49 -23.36
CA ARG A 247 28.88 7.58 -22.45
C ARG A 247 30.34 8.03 -22.38
N GLN A 248 30.80 8.34 -21.18
CA GLN A 248 32.22 8.52 -20.87
C GLN A 248 32.98 7.20 -21.09
N PRO A 249 34.22 7.23 -21.60
CA PRO A 249 35.02 6.04 -21.84
C PRO A 249 35.68 5.52 -20.56
N GLY A 250 35.60 4.21 -20.38
CA GLY A 250 36.34 3.48 -19.35
C GLY A 250 37.81 3.29 -19.72
N ALA A 251 38.68 3.44 -18.72
CA ALA A 251 40.10 3.19 -18.81
C ALA A 251 40.39 1.70 -19.07
N GLY A 252 41.22 1.45 -20.08
CA GLY A 252 41.59 0.13 -20.58
C GLY A 252 42.51 -0.66 -19.65
N GLY A 253 42.29 -1.97 -19.63
CA GLY A 253 43.16 -2.96 -19.01
C GLY A 253 44.44 -3.15 -19.81
N LYS A 254 45.58 -3.10 -19.12
CA LYS A 254 46.88 -3.55 -19.62
C LYS A 254 46.92 -5.08 -19.61
N ARG A 255 47.13 -5.64 -20.80
CA ARG A 255 47.59 -7.02 -21.04
C ARG A 255 49.02 -7.17 -20.49
N LYS A 256 49.26 -8.20 -19.69
CA LYS A 256 50.60 -8.82 -19.54
C LYS A 256 50.46 -10.28 -19.94
N GLY A 257 51.24 -10.67 -20.95
CA GLY A 257 51.36 -12.04 -21.40
C GLY A 257 52.14 -12.88 -20.39
N GLY A 258 51.76 -14.14 -20.29
CA GLY A 258 52.51 -15.20 -19.63
C GLY A 258 52.44 -16.44 -20.50
N GLN A 259 53.59 -16.82 -21.07
CA GLN A 259 53.84 -18.14 -21.64
C GLN A 259 53.58 -19.21 -20.57
N GLN A 260 52.90 -20.30 -20.92
CA GLN A 260 53.32 -21.60 -20.43
C GLN A 260 52.93 -22.73 -21.39
N GLN A 261 53.94 -23.56 -21.64
CA GLN A 261 53.99 -24.79 -22.42
C GLN A 261 52.93 -25.78 -21.89
N GLY A 262 52.24 -26.57 -22.70
CA GLY A 262 52.84 -27.61 -23.54
C GLY A 262 53.16 -28.84 -22.69
N GLY A 263 52.13 -29.56 -22.21
CA GLY A 263 52.29 -30.77 -21.41
C GLY A 263 51.27 -31.84 -21.81
N LYS A 264 51.75 -32.86 -22.52
CA LYS A 264 51.02 -34.05 -22.97
C LYS A 264 50.63 -34.93 -21.77
N GLY A 265 49.42 -35.46 -21.76
CA GLY A 265 49.00 -36.58 -20.90
C GLY A 265 48.26 -37.61 -21.74
N ARG A 266 48.93 -38.73 -22.00
CA ARG A 266 48.37 -39.95 -22.62
C ARG A 266 47.90 -40.90 -21.51
N LYS A 267 46.83 -41.63 -21.85
CA LYS A 267 46.32 -42.89 -21.27
C LYS A 267 45.72 -42.81 -19.87
#